data_AF-A0A8D8AAU8-F1
#
_entry.id   AF-A0A8D8AAU8-F1
#
_cell.length_a   1.000
_cell.length_b   1.000
_cell.length_c   1.000
_cell.angle_alpha   90.00
_cell.angle_beta   90.00
_cell.angle_gamma   90.00
#
_symmetry.space_group_name_H-M   'P 1'
#
loop_
_entity.id
_entity.type
_entity.pdbx_description
1 polymer ?
#
loop_
_entity_poly.entity_id
_entity_poly.type
_entity_poly.pdbx_seq_one_letter_code
_entity_poly.pdbx_strand_id
1 'polypeptide(L)'
;MRPAIGGLLGVVLLLAGGVSGRLFINPYPRYRALPQAVGNADVGAPLFLTPFIKNGTVDAGRQAAKVNHGAIPADIPSYSGYLTVDEQYNSNLFFWYFPAKADAQADAPVVLWLQGGPGASSMYGLFTENGPFSVDAKMKIHPRKYSWHLNHHLIYIDNPVG
;
A
#
# COMPACT_ATOMS: atom_id res chain seq x y z
N MET A 1 32.30 -59.94 33.09
CA MET A 1 33.35 -58.90 33.15
C MET A 1 33.18 -57.99 31.94
N ARG A 2 33.36 -56.68 32.15
CA ARG A 2 33.02 -55.57 31.25
C ARG A 2 33.75 -55.62 29.89
N PRO A 3 33.16 -55.11 28.79
CA PRO A 3 33.84 -54.92 27.52
C PRO A 3 34.67 -53.62 27.53
N ALA A 4 35.83 -53.64 26.86
CA ALA A 4 36.68 -52.48 26.62
C ALA A 4 36.41 -51.90 25.23
N ILE A 5 36.51 -50.58 25.17
CA ILE A 5 36.12 -49.66 24.10
C ILE A 5 37.28 -49.48 23.11
N GLY A 6 36.97 -49.43 21.82
CA GLY A 6 37.78 -48.85 20.75
C GLY A 6 36.87 -48.80 19.52
N GLY A 7 36.43 -47.67 18.97
CA GLY A 7 37.13 -46.41 18.76
C GLY A 7 36.93 -46.08 17.28
N LEU A 8 35.69 -45.79 16.86
CA LEU A 8 35.39 -45.34 15.50
C LEU A 8 35.41 -43.81 15.50
N LEU A 9 36.40 -43.22 14.81
CA LEU A 9 36.38 -41.82 14.42
C LEU A 9 35.21 -41.59 13.46
N GLY A 10 34.12 -41.00 13.98
CA GLY A 10 33.07 -40.41 13.15
C GLY A 10 33.48 -38.99 12.78
N VAL A 11 33.77 -38.76 11.50
CA VAL A 11 33.94 -37.42 10.93
C VAL A 11 32.59 -36.72 10.97
N VAL A 12 32.45 -35.72 11.85
CA VAL A 12 31.32 -34.80 11.85
C VAL A 12 31.59 -33.71 10.82
N LEU A 13 30.94 -33.81 9.66
CA LEU A 13 30.95 -32.75 8.67
C LEU A 13 29.89 -31.70 9.07
N LEU A 14 30.32 -30.67 9.81
CA LEU A 14 29.52 -29.48 10.07
C LEU A 14 29.41 -28.65 8.78
N LEU A 15 28.32 -28.84 8.02
CA LEU A 15 27.94 -27.92 6.96
C LEU A 15 27.37 -26.64 7.58
N ALA A 16 28.26 -25.71 7.92
CA ALA A 16 27.91 -24.31 8.12
C ALA A 16 27.63 -23.66 6.75
N GLY A 17 26.47 -23.99 6.16
CA GLY A 17 25.96 -23.33 4.97
C GLY A 17 24.94 -22.28 5.36
N GLY A 18 25.37 -21.01 5.43
CA GLY A 18 24.46 -19.88 5.61
C GLY A 18 23.44 -19.85 4.48
N VAL A 19 22.17 -20.09 4.81
CA VAL A 19 21.07 -19.83 3.88
C VAL A 19 20.94 -18.32 3.79
N SER A 20 21.70 -17.71 2.87
CA SER A 20 21.47 -16.32 2.48
C SER A 20 20.13 -16.29 1.73
N GLY A 21 19.07 -16.03 2.48
CA GLY A 21 17.70 -16.03 2.00
C GLY A 21 17.50 -14.97 0.92
N ARG A 22 17.58 -15.39 -0.34
CA ARG A 22 16.92 -14.71 -1.48
C ARG A 22 15.88 -15.66 -2.05
N LEU A 23 14.78 -15.88 -1.32
CA LEU A 23 13.68 -16.75 -1.77
C LEU A 23 12.51 -16.02 -2.41
N PHE A 24 12.68 -14.76 -2.81
CA PHE A 24 11.68 -14.05 -3.61
C PHE A 24 12.31 -13.61 -4.94
N ILE A 25 12.25 -14.51 -5.93
CA ILE A 25 12.45 -14.12 -7.33
C ILE A 25 11.14 -13.44 -7.75
N ASN A 26 11.17 -12.13 -7.97
CA ASN A 26 10.04 -11.45 -8.59
C ASN A 26 9.98 -11.89 -10.07
N PRO A 27 8.96 -12.67 -10.50
CA PRO A 27 8.87 -13.14 -11.88
C PRO A 27 8.46 -12.00 -12.84
N TYR A 28 8.01 -10.87 -12.31
CA TYR A 28 7.55 -9.74 -13.11
C TYR A 28 8.74 -8.87 -13.54
N PRO A 29 8.83 -8.50 -14.82
CA PRO A 29 9.83 -7.55 -15.29
C PRO A 29 9.64 -6.23 -14.56
N ARG A 30 10.74 -5.59 -14.12
CA ARG A 30 10.68 -4.22 -13.62
C ARG A 30 10.17 -3.34 -14.76
N TYR A 31 8.97 -2.77 -14.59
CA TYR A 31 8.45 -1.82 -15.54
C TYR A 31 9.42 -0.65 -15.66
N ARG A 32 9.73 -0.25 -16.89
CA ARG A 32 10.49 0.98 -17.14
C ARG A 32 9.69 2.11 -16.51
N ALA A 33 10.34 2.92 -15.67
CA ALA A 33 9.72 4.13 -15.15
C ALA A 33 9.14 4.90 -16.34
N LEU A 34 7.81 5.02 -16.38
CA LEU A 34 7.18 5.87 -17.37
C LEU A 34 7.66 7.30 -17.06
N PRO A 35 8.01 8.10 -18.08
CA PRO A 35 8.19 9.53 -17.88
C PRO A 35 6.95 10.04 -17.15
N GLN A 36 7.12 10.87 -16.11
CA GLN A 36 5.98 11.50 -15.45
C GLN A 36 5.08 12.10 -16.54
N ALA A 37 3.84 11.61 -16.62
CA ALA A 37 2.92 11.94 -17.70
C ALA A 37 2.51 13.43 -17.70
N VAL A 38 2.99 14.20 -16.71
CA VAL A 38 2.57 15.57 -16.41
C VAL A 38 3.76 16.52 -16.44
N GLY A 39 4.68 16.41 -17.41
CA GLY A 39 5.80 17.35 -17.55
C GLY A 39 6.62 17.55 -16.27
N ASN A 40 7.37 18.65 -16.16
CA ASN A 40 8.07 19.02 -14.93
C ASN A 40 7.11 19.59 -13.85
N ALA A 41 5.85 19.15 -13.79
CA ALA A 41 4.91 19.65 -12.80
C ALA A 41 5.32 19.15 -11.41
N ASP A 42 5.45 20.09 -10.47
CA ASP A 42 5.69 19.78 -9.06
C ASP A 42 4.48 19.03 -8.48
N VAL A 43 4.68 17.75 -8.16
CA VAL A 43 3.67 16.87 -7.53
C VAL A 43 3.73 16.94 -5.99
N GLY A 44 4.56 17.81 -5.44
CA GLY A 44 4.77 17.97 -4.00
C GLY A 44 5.66 16.90 -3.38
N ALA A 45 5.96 17.07 -2.09
CA ALA A 45 6.68 16.08 -1.29
C ALA A 45 5.73 14.98 -0.79
N PRO A 46 6.21 13.72 -0.69
CA PRO A 46 5.40 12.63 -0.12
C PRO A 46 5.05 12.91 1.34
N LEU A 47 3.78 12.69 1.69
CA LEU A 47 3.29 12.82 3.06
C LEU A 47 3.43 11.49 3.81
N PHE A 48 4.33 11.43 4.79
CA PHE A 48 4.45 10.31 5.72
C PHE A 48 3.62 10.58 6.99
N LEU A 49 2.68 9.69 7.30
CA LEU A 49 1.79 9.82 8.46
C LEU A 49 2.35 9.19 9.73
N THR A 50 3.28 8.25 9.62
CA THR A 50 3.89 7.58 10.79
C THR A 50 4.49 8.55 11.82
N PRO A 51 5.18 9.65 11.44
CA PRO A 51 5.64 10.64 12.41
C PRO A 51 4.50 11.30 13.21
N PHE A 52 3.38 11.62 12.58
CA PHE A 52 2.21 12.19 13.27
C PHE A 52 1.60 11.20 14.26
N ILE A 53 1.54 9.92 13.89
CA ILE A 53 1.03 8.85 14.75
C ILE A 53 1.93 8.66 15.98
N LYS A 54 3.25 8.56 15.77
CA LYS A 54 4.22 8.38 16.86
C LYS A 54 4.28 9.55 17.83
N ASN A 55 4.14 10.77 17.31
CA ASN A 55 4.19 11.98 18.12
C ASN A 55 2.82 12.32 18.76
N GLY A 56 1.80 11.49 18.57
CA GLY A 56 0.45 11.73 19.10
C GLY A 56 -0.31 12.87 18.41
N THR A 57 0.23 13.46 17.34
CA THR A 57 -0.36 14.57 16.59
C THR A 57 -1.29 14.07 15.47
N VAL A 58 -2.14 13.08 15.79
CA VAL A 58 -2.97 12.37 14.81
C VAL A 58 -3.94 13.30 14.08
N ASP A 59 -4.51 14.29 14.77
CA ASP A 59 -5.44 15.24 14.14
C ASP A 59 -4.74 16.08 13.06
N ALA A 60 -3.51 16.53 13.32
CA ALA A 60 -2.70 17.23 12.33
C ALA A 60 -2.37 16.31 11.13
N GLY A 61 -2.06 15.03 11.40
CA GLY A 61 -1.86 14.02 10.37
C GLY A 61 -3.09 13.79 9.50
N ARG A 62 -4.30 13.72 10.10
CA ARG A 62 -5.56 13.60 9.35
C ARG A 62 -5.82 14.82 8.48
N GLN A 63 -5.59 16.03 9.00
CA GLN A 63 -5.74 17.26 8.21
C GLN A 63 -4.75 17.30 7.04
N ALA A 64 -3.49 16.94 7.28
CA ALA A 64 -2.46 16.87 6.25
C ALA A 64 -2.81 15.83 5.17
N ALA A 65 -3.41 14.70 5.55
CA ALA A 65 -3.77 13.63 4.62
C ALA A 65 -4.90 13.99 3.65
N LYS A 66 -5.68 15.05 3.93
CA LYS A 66 -6.82 15.43 3.11
C LYS A 66 -6.37 15.77 1.69
N VAL A 67 -6.94 15.09 0.70
CA VAL A 67 -6.63 15.33 -0.71
C VAL A 67 -7.33 16.60 -1.18
N ASN A 68 -6.55 17.58 -1.61
CA ASN A 68 -7.03 18.83 -2.20
C ASN A 68 -6.41 19.01 -3.60
N HIS A 69 -7.05 18.43 -4.61
CA HIS A 69 -6.55 18.48 -5.99
C HIS A 69 -7.70 18.76 -6.96
N GLY A 70 -7.50 19.69 -7.91
CA GLY A 70 -8.57 20.18 -8.80
C GLY A 70 -9.17 19.12 -9.75
N ALA A 71 -8.50 17.99 -9.93
CA ALA A 71 -9.04 16.84 -10.67
C ALA A 71 -10.00 15.95 -9.85
N ILE A 72 -9.99 16.08 -8.52
CA ILE A 72 -10.86 15.32 -7.63
C ILE A 72 -12.14 16.12 -7.38
N PRO A 73 -13.33 15.57 -7.67
CA PRO A 73 -14.60 16.21 -7.37
C PRO A 73 -14.71 16.61 -5.90
N ALA A 74 -15.07 17.86 -5.63
CA ALA A 74 -15.10 18.43 -4.28
C ALA A 74 -16.12 17.76 -3.34
N ASP A 75 -17.12 17.08 -3.90
CA ASP A 75 -18.16 16.33 -3.21
C ASP A 75 -17.72 14.92 -2.77
N ILE A 76 -16.50 14.49 -3.14
CA ILE A 76 -15.93 13.20 -2.75
C ILE A 76 -14.67 13.45 -1.90
N PRO A 77 -14.83 13.69 -0.58
CA PRO A 77 -13.69 13.87 0.31
C PRO A 77 -12.85 12.59 0.34
N SER A 78 -11.53 12.73 0.46
CA SER A 78 -10.63 11.59 0.56
C SER A 78 -9.33 11.97 1.25
N TYR A 79 -8.61 10.95 1.72
CA TYR A 79 -7.38 11.11 2.51
C TYR A 79 -6.33 10.12 2.04
N SER A 80 -5.11 10.58 1.79
CA SER A 80 -4.03 9.72 1.30
C SER A 80 -2.71 10.04 1.97
N GLY A 81 -1.79 9.08 1.96
CA GLY A 81 -0.44 9.26 2.44
C GLY A 81 0.32 7.96 2.51
N TYR A 82 1.50 8.02 3.11
CA TYR A 82 2.37 6.87 3.33
C TYR A 82 2.40 6.48 4.81
N LEU A 83 2.36 5.17 5.05
CA LEU A 83 2.59 4.57 6.36
C LEU A 83 3.90 3.78 6.31
N THR A 84 4.85 4.15 7.16
CA THR A 84 6.09 3.40 7.37
C THR A 84 5.79 2.09 8.09
N VAL A 85 6.08 0.98 7.43
CA VAL A 85 5.87 -0.39 7.93
C VAL A 85 7.15 -1.06 8.40
N ASP A 86 8.31 -0.56 7.95
CA ASP A 86 9.63 -0.97 8.43
C ASP A 86 10.60 0.23 8.37
N GLU A 87 11.06 0.69 9.53
CA GLU A 87 11.99 1.82 9.64
C GLU A 87 13.41 1.46 9.26
N GLN A 88 13.83 0.21 9.49
CA GLN A 88 15.19 -0.24 9.19
C GLN A 88 15.44 -0.20 7.68
N TYR A 89 14.43 -0.56 6.88
CA TYR A 89 14.51 -0.56 5.42
C TYR A 89 13.84 0.64 4.75
N ASN A 90 13.32 1.61 5.53
CA ASN A 90 12.51 2.71 5.02
C ASN A 90 11.38 2.23 4.09
N SER A 91 10.70 1.15 4.50
CA SER A 91 9.59 0.56 3.78
C SER A 91 8.31 1.30 4.12
N ASN A 92 7.61 1.78 3.09
CA ASN A 92 6.41 2.57 3.22
C ASN A 92 5.33 2.02 2.29
N LEU A 93 4.09 1.93 2.79
CA LEU A 93 2.92 1.61 1.97
C LEU A 93 2.10 2.86 1.71
N PHE A 94 1.66 3.05 0.48
CA PHE A 94 0.70 4.09 0.14
C PHE A 94 -0.72 3.61 0.46
N PHE A 95 -1.56 4.50 0.99
CA PHE A 95 -2.99 4.26 1.11
C PHE A 95 -3.81 5.44 0.57
N TRP A 96 -5.04 5.14 0.17
CA TRP A 96 -6.06 6.15 -0.12
C TRP A 96 -7.40 5.73 0.50
N TYR A 97 -7.89 6.56 1.41
CA TYR A 97 -9.13 6.39 2.15
C TYR A 97 -10.24 7.29 1.61
N PHE A 98 -11.44 6.71 1.49
CA PHE A 98 -12.68 7.39 1.13
C PHE A 98 -13.73 7.11 2.20
N PRO A 99 -14.19 8.12 2.96
CA PRO A 99 -15.34 7.94 3.83
C PRO A 99 -16.58 7.60 3.01
N ALA A 100 -17.50 6.87 3.63
CA ALA A 100 -18.84 6.69 3.08
C ALA A 100 -19.52 8.05 2.87
N LYS A 101 -20.47 8.12 1.93
CA LYS A 101 -21.26 9.35 1.75
C LYS A 101 -21.95 9.78 3.05
N ALA A 102 -22.15 11.09 3.18
CA ALA A 102 -22.60 11.74 4.41
C ALA A 102 -23.90 11.15 5.00
N ASP A 103 -24.81 10.68 4.14
CA ASP A 103 -26.07 10.04 4.52
C ASP A 103 -25.90 8.62 5.10
N ALA A 104 -24.81 7.92 4.77
CA ALA A 104 -24.48 6.59 5.28
C ALA A 104 -23.34 6.60 6.32
N GLN A 105 -22.68 7.73 6.56
CA GLN A 105 -21.37 7.78 7.20
C GLN A 105 -21.31 7.22 8.62
N ALA A 106 -22.37 7.43 9.42
CA ALA A 106 -22.39 7.07 10.84
C ALA A 106 -22.36 5.54 11.07
N ASP A 107 -23.06 4.78 10.23
CA ASP A 107 -23.25 3.33 10.41
C ASP A 107 -22.57 2.49 9.33
N ALA A 108 -21.93 3.13 8.34
CA ALA A 108 -21.22 2.44 7.27
C ALA A 108 -20.06 1.61 7.82
N PRO A 109 -19.90 0.34 7.37
CA PRO A 109 -18.74 -0.46 7.74
C PRO A 109 -17.47 0.00 6.99
N VAL A 110 -16.31 -0.39 7.54
CA VAL A 110 -15.00 -0.17 6.91
C VAL A 110 -14.60 -1.37 6.08
N VAL A 111 -14.19 -1.14 4.83
CA VAL A 111 -13.72 -2.14 3.89
C VAL A 111 -12.28 -1.80 3.50
N LEU A 112 -11.39 -2.75 3.74
CA LEU A 112 -10.03 -2.75 3.21
C LEU A 112 -10.03 -3.48 1.86
N TRP A 113 -9.56 -2.81 0.82
CA TRP A 113 -9.42 -3.37 -0.52
C TRP A 113 -7.94 -3.57 -0.87
N LEU A 114 -7.59 -4.80 -1.27
CA LEU A 114 -6.23 -5.20 -1.65
C LEU A 114 -6.29 -5.85 -3.03
N GLN A 115 -5.54 -5.29 -3.98
CA GLN A 115 -5.39 -5.91 -5.29
C GLN A 115 -4.41 -7.08 -5.27
N GLY A 116 -4.62 -7.99 -6.22
CA GLY A 116 -3.88 -9.24 -6.35
C GLY A 116 -2.59 -9.13 -7.16
N GLY A 117 -2.34 -10.12 -8.02
CA GLY A 117 -1.12 -10.22 -8.81
C GLY A 117 -0.32 -11.48 -8.46
N PRO A 118 0.71 -11.40 -7.59
CA PRO A 118 1.03 -10.37 -6.58
C PRO A 118 1.72 -9.09 -7.08
N GLY A 119 1.55 -7.98 -6.34
CA GLY A 119 2.23 -6.70 -6.59
C GLY A 119 1.46 -5.73 -7.50
N ALA A 120 0.20 -6.00 -7.83
CA ALA A 120 -0.64 -5.04 -8.51
C ALA A 120 -1.11 -3.95 -7.53
N SER A 121 -1.07 -2.70 -7.96
CA SER A 121 -1.56 -1.56 -7.17
C SER A 121 -3.07 -1.67 -6.94
N SER A 122 -3.52 -1.40 -5.72
CA SER A 122 -4.92 -1.29 -5.34
C SER A 122 -5.59 -0.06 -5.97
N MET A 123 -4.81 0.88 -6.51
CA MET A 123 -5.34 1.96 -7.35
C MET A 123 -6.06 1.42 -8.58
N TYR A 124 -5.72 0.21 -9.05
CA TYR A 124 -6.50 -0.44 -10.10
C TYR A 124 -7.96 -0.63 -9.68
N GLY A 125 -8.22 -1.15 -8.47
CA GLY A 125 -9.59 -1.32 -7.99
C GLY A 125 -10.31 -0.01 -7.70
N LEU A 126 -9.56 1.00 -7.25
CA LEU A 126 -10.08 2.35 -7.07
C LEU A 126 -10.60 2.95 -8.38
N PHE A 127 -9.81 2.89 -9.45
CA PHE A 127 -10.15 3.56 -10.72
C PHE A 127 -10.96 2.70 -11.69
N THR A 128 -10.91 1.37 -11.59
CA THR A 128 -11.50 0.48 -12.59
C THR A 128 -12.65 -0.38 -12.07
N GLU A 129 -12.68 -0.68 -10.76
CA GLU A 129 -13.64 -1.62 -10.18
C GLU A 129 -14.69 -0.90 -9.33
N ASN A 130 -14.47 -0.80 -8.02
CA ASN A 130 -15.47 -0.44 -7.02
C ASN A 130 -15.27 0.94 -6.38
N GLY A 131 -14.16 1.62 -6.71
CA GLY A 131 -13.86 2.92 -6.14
C GLY A 131 -14.75 4.05 -6.68
N PRO A 132 -14.60 5.25 -6.11
CA PRO A 132 -15.49 6.38 -6.36
C PRO A 132 -15.34 6.95 -7.77
N PHE A 133 -14.31 6.55 -8.52
CA PHE A 133 -13.93 7.19 -9.77
C PHE A 133 -13.91 6.22 -10.94
N SER A 134 -14.14 6.76 -12.13
CA SER A 134 -13.69 6.21 -13.40
C SER A 134 -12.79 7.22 -14.11
N VAL A 135 -11.91 6.74 -14.98
CA VAL A 135 -11.02 7.58 -15.79
C VAL A 135 -11.40 7.41 -17.25
N ASP A 136 -11.64 8.51 -17.96
CA ASP A 136 -11.96 8.48 -19.39
C ASP A 136 -10.70 8.43 -20.27
N ALA A 137 -10.90 8.25 -21.58
CA ALA A 137 -9.81 8.21 -22.56
C ALA A 137 -9.01 9.53 -22.68
N LYS A 138 -9.50 10.63 -22.07
CA LYS A 138 -8.82 11.93 -21.99
C LYS A 138 -8.15 12.15 -20.63
N MET A 139 -7.97 11.08 -19.84
CA MET A 139 -7.38 11.12 -18.49
C MET A 139 -8.14 12.02 -17.51
N LYS A 140 -9.45 12.20 -17.71
CA LYS A 140 -10.30 12.93 -16.76
C LYS A 140 -10.98 11.96 -15.80
N ILE A 141 -11.02 12.36 -14.54
CA ILE A 141 -11.70 11.64 -13.46
C ILE A 141 -13.19 12.00 -13.49
N HIS A 142 -14.05 10.99 -13.40
CA HIS A 142 -15.49 11.12 -13.29
C HIS A 142 -16.01 10.35 -12.07
N PRO A 143 -17.02 10.85 -11.35
CA PRO A 143 -17.70 10.07 -10.31
C PRO A 143 -18.31 8.79 -10.90
N ARG A 144 -18.09 7.66 -10.22
CA ARG A 144 -18.66 6.36 -10.59
C ARG A 144 -20.07 6.23 -10.04
N LYS A 145 -21.03 5.95 -10.93
CA LYS A 145 -22.45 5.72 -10.56
C LYS A 145 -22.64 4.58 -9.56
N TYR A 146 -21.90 3.47 -9.76
CA TYR A 146 -21.95 2.30 -8.89
C TYR A 146 -20.62 2.13 -8.18
N SER A 147 -20.50 2.71 -7.00
CA SER A 147 -19.30 2.62 -6.17
C SER A 147 -19.66 2.15 -4.76
N TRP A 148 -18.75 1.41 -4.14
CA TRP A 148 -18.92 0.94 -2.77
C TRP A 148 -18.81 2.08 -1.75
N HIS A 149 -18.21 3.23 -2.09
CA HIS A 149 -18.12 4.38 -1.16
C HIS A 149 -19.49 5.00 -0.87
N LEU A 150 -20.53 4.65 -1.63
CA LEU A 150 -21.88 5.14 -1.39
C LEU A 150 -22.42 4.68 -0.02
N ASN A 151 -21.93 3.55 0.49
CA ASN A 151 -22.40 2.96 1.75
C ASN A 151 -21.30 2.31 2.60
N HIS A 152 -20.04 2.37 2.18
CA HIS A 152 -18.89 1.83 2.90
C HIS A 152 -17.76 2.84 2.98
N HIS A 153 -17.03 2.82 4.09
CA HIS A 153 -15.73 3.47 4.21
C HIS A 153 -14.70 2.60 3.48
N LEU A 154 -14.05 3.11 2.44
CA LEU A 154 -13.12 2.33 1.61
C LEU A 154 -11.67 2.74 1.88
N ILE A 155 -10.81 1.76 2.17
CA ILE A 155 -9.36 1.95 2.27
C ILE A 155 -8.70 1.10 1.19
N TYR A 156 -7.97 1.75 0.29
CA TYR A 156 -7.10 1.08 -0.69
C TYR A 156 -5.67 1.14 -0.20
N ILE A 157 -4.94 0.03 -0.19
CA ILE A 157 -3.51 -0.02 0.17
C ILE A 157 -2.73 -0.66 -0.96
N ASP A 158 -1.66 0.01 -1.41
CA ASP A 158 -0.72 -0.61 -2.35
C ASP A 158 0.23 -1.51 -1.56
N ASN A 159 0.13 -2.82 -1.80
CA ASN A 159 0.92 -3.85 -1.13
C ASN A 159 1.40 -4.93 -2.12
N PRO A 160 2.56 -5.56 -1.87
CA PRO A 160 3.55 -5.23 -0.84
C PRO A 160 4.33 -3.95 -1.18
N VAL A 161 5.37 -3.63 -0.41
CA VAL A 161 6.32 -2.55 -0.73
C VAL A 161 6.94 -2.80 -2.11
N GLY A 162 6.83 -1.86 -3.05
CA GLY A 162 7.42 -2.00 -4.39
C GLY A 162 6.93 -0.96 -5.39
#